data_AF-A0A392N208-F1
#
_entry.id   AF-A0A392N208-F1
#
_cell.length_a   1.000
_cell.length_b   1.000
_cell.length_c   1.000
_cell.angle_alpha   90.00
_cell.angle_beta   90.00
_cell.angle_gamma   90.00
#
_symmetry.space_group_name_H-M   'P 1'
#
loop_
_entity.id
_entity.type
_entity.pdbx_description
1 polymer ?
#
loop_
_entity_poly.entity_id
_entity_poly.type
_entity_poly.pdbx_seq_one_letter_code
_entity_poly.pdbx_strand_id
1 'polypeptide(L)' 'MAVENENAEIVKACIDKRNYRRIILRNSLQVLLISDPDTDKCAASMSVGVGYFSDPAGLEGLAHFL' A
#
# COMPACT_ATOMS: atom_id res chain seq x y z
N MET A 1 8.95 -6.93 13.08
CA MET A 1 9.91 -5.86 12.72
C MET A 1 10.22 -5.98 11.23
N ALA A 2 9.96 -4.92 10.45
CA ALA A 2 10.26 -4.84 9.01
C ALA A 2 11.76 -5.13 8.75
N VAL A 3 12.07 -5.77 7.62
CA VAL A 3 13.41 -6.36 7.39
C VAL A 3 14.29 -5.49 6.53
N GLU A 4 13.72 -4.64 5.67
CA GLU A 4 14.50 -3.72 4.83
C GLU A 4 13.91 -2.30 4.85
N ASN A 5 14.76 -1.33 5.21
CA ASN A 5 14.54 0.10 5.00
C ASN A 5 15.21 0.43 3.66
N GLU A 6 14.46 0.38 2.56
CA GLU A 6 14.90 1.07 1.36
C GLU A 6 14.65 2.56 1.57
N ASN A 7 15.73 3.33 1.81
CA ASN A 7 15.71 4.79 1.71
C ASN A 7 15.63 5.20 0.24
N ALA A 8 14.59 4.75 -0.46
CA ALA A 8 14.24 5.27 -1.76
C ALA A 8 13.71 6.69 -1.56
N GLU A 9 14.33 7.69 -2.20
CA GLU A 9 13.79 9.05 -2.18
C GLU A 9 12.41 9.06 -2.84
N ILE A 10 11.40 9.39 -2.06
CA ILE A 10 10.02 9.51 -2.54
C ILE A 10 9.86 10.93 -3.08
N VAL A 11 9.71 11.03 -4.39
CA VAL A 11 9.45 12.30 -5.07
C VAL A 11 8.11 12.85 -4.59
N LYS A 12 8.13 14.09 -4.09
CA LYS A 12 6.94 14.81 -3.64
C LYS A 12 6.94 16.24 -4.17
N ALA A 13 5.76 16.85 -4.20
CA ALA A 13 5.63 18.27 -4.54
C ALA A 13 6.29 19.14 -3.46
N CYS A 14 6.81 20.31 -3.86
CA CYS A 14 7.46 21.25 -2.92
C CYS A 14 6.52 21.75 -1.80
N ILE A 15 5.21 21.79 -2.06
CA ILE A 15 4.19 22.21 -1.08
C ILE A 15 3.81 21.09 -0.10
N ASP A 16 4.24 19.85 -0.38
CA ASP A 16 3.87 18.68 0.42
C ASP A 16 4.73 18.56 1.68
N LYS A 17 4.11 18.88 2.82
CA LYS A 17 4.74 18.87 4.15
C LYS A 17 4.81 17.48 4.78
N ARG A 18 4.18 16.47 4.18
CA ARG A 18 4.10 15.12 4.75
C ARG A 18 5.45 14.41 4.64
N ASN A 19 5.68 13.50 5.58
CA ASN A 19 6.86 12.63 5.59
C ASN A 19 6.49 11.25 5.06
N TYR A 20 7.33 10.70 4.19
CA TYR A 20 7.07 9.43 3.52
C TYR A 20 8.20 8.45 3.80
N ARG A 21 7.85 7.17 3.97
CA ARG A 21 8.83 6.10 4.09
C ARG A 21 8.32 4.83 3.43
N ARG A 22 9.11 4.23 2.56
CA ARG A 22 8.85 2.90 2.00
C ARG A 22 9.55 1.85 2.85
N ILE A 23 8.85 0.75 3.13
CA ILE A 23 9.41 -0.43 3.80
C ILE A 23 8.96 -1.70 3.10
N ILE A 24 9.78 -2.75 3.21
CA ILE A 24 9.41 -4.11 2.81
C ILE A 24 9.32 -4.98 4.06
N LEU A 25 8.17 -5.62 4.23
CA LEU A 25 7.91 -6.54 5.35
C LEU A 25 8.57 -7.90 5.10
N ARG A 26 8.66 -8.74 6.15
CA ARG A 26 9.29 -10.07 6.05
C ARG A 26 8.61 -11.01 5.05
N ASN A 27 7.32 -10.80 4.83
CA ASN A 27 6.50 -11.53 3.86
C ASN A 27 6.49 -10.85 2.49
N SER A 28 7.45 -9.97 2.24
CA SER A 28 7.64 -9.24 0.98
C SER A 28 6.53 -8.24 0.62
N LEU A 29 5.61 -7.95 1.53
CA LEU A 29 4.64 -6.87 1.31
C LEU A 29 5.35 -5.52 1.31
N GLN A 30 5.07 -4.73 0.28
CA GLN A 30 5.56 -3.36 0.15
C GLN A 30 4.58 -2.40 0.82
N VAL A 31 5.10 -1.52 1.66
CA VAL A 31 4.28 -0.57 2.43
C VAL A 31 4.81 0.83 2.24
N LEU A 32 3.90 1.78 1.99
CA LEU A 32 4.15 3.21 2.02
C LEU A 32 3.59 3.79 3.32
N LEU A 33 4.46 4.29 4.18
CA LEU A 33 4.08 5.01 5.39
C LEU A 33 4.05 6.51 5.10
N ILE A 34 2.98 7.16 5.53
CA ILE A 34 2.78 8.61 5.39
C ILE A 34 2.54 9.16 6.79
N SER A 35 3.36 10.11 7.22
CA SER A 35 3.21 10.83 8.48
C SER A 35 2.79 12.25 8.20
N ASP A 36 1.60 12.58 8.71
CA ASP A 36 0.97 13.89 8.66
C ASP A 36 0.50 14.25 10.07
N PRO A 37 1.27 15.05 10.84
CA PRO A 37 0.93 15.40 12.22
C PRO A 37 -0.34 16.25 12.35
N ASP A 38 -0.73 16.95 11.28
CA ASP A 38 -1.85 17.89 11.27
C ASP A 38 -3.17 17.20 10.83
N THR A 39 -3.15 15.89 10.58
CA THR A 39 -4.32 15.17 10.05
C THR A 39 -5.36 14.89 11.13
N ASP A 40 -6.62 15.25 10.84
CA ASP A 40 -7.75 14.94 11.73
C ASP A 40 -8.18 13.46 11.64
N LYS A 41 -7.81 12.77 10.56
CA LYS A 41 -8.25 11.39 10.28
C LYS A 41 -7.12 10.56 9.69
N CYS A 42 -6.95 9.37 10.26
CA CYS A 42 -6.05 8.36 9.71
C CYS A 42 -6.75 7.53 8.63
N ALA A 43 -5.98 7.04 7.66
CA ALA A 43 -6.44 6.12 6.63
C ALA A 43 -5.39 5.04 6.34
N ALA A 44 -5.85 3.90 5.85
CA ALA A 44 -5.01 2.84 5.33
C ALA A 44 -5.69 2.22 4.11
N SER A 45 -4.90 1.73 3.16
CA SER A 45 -5.37 0.97 2.01
C SER A 45 -4.42 -0.17 1.70
N MET A 46 -4.96 -1.21 1.08
CA MET A 46 -4.20 -2.37 0.61
C MET A 46 -4.73 -2.75 -0.78
N SER A 47 -3.82 -3.11 -1.67
CA SER A 47 -4.14 -3.65 -2.98
C SER A 47 -3.55 -5.04 -3.09
N VAL A 48 -4.33 -5.98 -3.62
CA VAL A 48 -3.87 -7.31 -3.99
C VAL A 48 -3.85 -7.37 -5.51
N GLY A 49 -2.75 -7.86 -6.09
CA GLY A 49 -2.56 -7.96 -7.54
C GLY A 49 -3.37 -9.08 -8.21
N VAL A 50 -4.58 -9.34 -7.75
CA VAL A 50 -5.53 -10.31 -8.31
C VAL A 50 -6.91 -9.69 -8.40
N GLY A 51 -7.76 -10.18 -9.29
CA GLY A 51 -9.12 -9.66 -9.51
C GLY A 51 -9.94 -10.61 -10.36
N TYR A 52 -11.03 -10.13 -10.95
CA TYR A 52 -11.99 -10.98 -11.68
C TYR A 52 -11.37 -11.79 -12.84
N PHE A 53 -10.27 -11.33 -13.44
CA PHE A 53 -9.53 -12.11 -14.45
C PHE A 53 -8.94 -13.41 -13.90
N SER A 54 -8.87 -13.56 -12.58
CA SER A 54 -8.45 -14.77 -11.88
C SER A 54 -9.64 -15.61 -11.39
N ASP A 55 -10.87 -15.26 -11.75
CA ASP A 55 -12.05 -16.03 -11.37
C ASP A 55 -11.95 -17.45 -11.97
N PRO A 56 -12.17 -18.51 -11.16
CA PRO A 56 -12.23 -19.87 -11.67
C PRO A 56 -13.39 -20.04 -12.66
N ALA A 57 -13.22 -20.94 -13.64
CA ALA A 57 -14.27 -21.26 -14.58
C ALA A 57 -15.55 -21.74 -13.86
N GLY A 58 -16.70 -21.15 -14.18
CA GLY A 58 -17.98 -21.44 -13.54
C GLY A 58 -18.17 -20.79 -12.17
N LEU A 59 -17.28 -19.89 -11.76
CA LEU A 59 -17.36 -19.06 -10.55
C LEU A 59 -17.08 -17.59 -10.86
N GLU A 60 -17.74 -17.05 -11.88
CA GLU A 60 -17.58 -15.64 -12.27
C GLU A 60 -18.07 -14.69 -11.16
N GLY A 61 -17.30 -13.64 -10.90
CA GLY A 61 -17.58 -12.65 -9.86
C GLY A 61 -17.01 -13.00 -8.47
N LEU A 62 -16.30 -14.13 -8.33
CA LEU A 62 -15.77 -14.58 -7.05
C LEU A 62 -14.79 -13.57 -6.43
N ALA A 63 -13.91 -12.97 -7.22
CA ALA A 63 -12.97 -11.96 -6.72
C ALA A 63 -13.65 -10.66 -6.27
N HIS A 64 -14.86 -10.34 -6.76
CA HIS A 64 -15.62 -9.18 -6.29
C HIS A 64 -16.41 -9.48 -5.01
N PHE A 65 -16.85 -10.73 -4.85
CA PHE A 65 -17.64 -11.16 -3.72
C PHE A 65 -16.83 -11.22 -2.40
N LEU A 66 -15.51 -11.35 -2.52
CA LEU A 66 -14.55 -11.52 -1.40
C LEU A 66 -14.01 -10.17 -0.92
#